data_AF-A0AAD4F4X4-F1
#
_entry.id   AF-A0AAD4F4X4-F1
#
_cell.length_a   1.000
_cell.length_b   1.000
_cell.length_c   1.000
_cell.angle_alpha   90.00
_cell.angle_beta   90.00
_cell.angle_gamma   90.00
#
_symmetry.space_group_name_H-M   'P 1'
#
loop_
_entity.id
_entity.type
_entity.pdbx_description
1 polymer ?
#
loop_
_entity_poly.entity_id
_entity_poly.type
_entity_poly.pdbx_seq_one_letter_code
_entity_poly.pdbx_strand_id
1 'polypeptide(L)'
;MATNAGQGNSAIPRAAEAKAAEGKATKKPKPPVRTLPPGPRSPYDLYDAVSPPALPRRPKHHNRNQGPRIPEPGPVSRRLRTPKSYSPWSTIKINEHVQEVLDGATIYFDFFGSKRPRVTGLTVNKMAAPQLIFVDGSFAELAQEMADYVQIGNDVKPYLEKEQNEEALQLIVKASSVLNSVPEKDFTGAYNLLIHLVLQSKDPKKYLPTVCSNLLKPITSSPAHGFTLAANALSTVFNLLDQSNPLRYNVMLQIIRFIRQHGQFDLLKPRLKNLEGWFLEWDTDEEEQRKLYSEVSDAAAEAGDDDESYYYLIKALRTFERDEQEEITSEDAQKLSLKALRMALSAPTRFDFQDLRGLPTVQALSDSHPVYAQLLDIFAEQDLEDYNDFRDEHQGWIEQEKLDHEKLQRKIRLLTFASLAAGTPNREIPYANIAKALQIPSEDVEMWAIDVVRAKLVEGRLSQQQQVFLVHRTTYRVFTAKQWRELGTRVDQYKTIVDRLIATLRNSQLDVEKQREREQQEVERKMANAGISDRHGGDRRRQPQKPRTDEDD
;
A
#
# COMPACT_ATOMS: atom_id res chain seq x y z
N MET A 1 -47.82 -58.58 -35.60
CA MET A 1 -49.04 -58.10 -36.29
C MET A 1 -48.80 -56.65 -36.67
N ALA A 2 -48.92 -56.35 -37.97
CA ALA A 2 -49.18 -55.07 -38.66
C ALA A 2 -48.69 -53.75 -38.00
N THR A 3 -47.63 -53.07 -38.49
CA THR A 3 -47.52 -52.18 -39.68
C THR A 3 -48.17 -50.80 -39.59
N ASN A 4 -47.35 -49.79 -39.92
CA ASN A 4 -47.61 -48.59 -40.73
C ASN A 4 -48.35 -47.41 -40.09
N ALA A 5 -47.72 -46.23 -40.04
CA ALA A 5 -47.63 -45.20 -41.11
C ALA A 5 -49.00 -44.54 -41.34
N GLY A 6 -49.16 -43.22 -41.44
CA GLY A 6 -48.28 -42.15 -41.85
C GLY A 6 -49.17 -40.95 -42.23
N GLN A 7 -48.58 -39.75 -42.24
CA GLN A 7 -48.89 -38.58 -43.07
C GLN A 7 -50.34 -38.03 -43.19
N GLY A 8 -50.49 -36.77 -42.75
CA GLY A 8 -50.51 -35.64 -43.70
C GLY A 8 -51.84 -35.02 -44.13
N ASN A 9 -51.78 -33.68 -44.33
CA ASN A 9 -52.66 -32.80 -45.11
C ASN A 9 -54.05 -32.49 -44.53
N SER A 10 -54.72 -31.37 -44.82
CA SER A 10 -54.45 -30.02 -45.33
C SER A 10 -55.83 -29.32 -45.39
N ALA A 11 -55.85 -27.98 -45.56
CA ALA A 11 -56.95 -27.19 -46.14
C ALA A 11 -58.21 -26.83 -45.29
N ILE A 12 -58.25 -25.56 -44.81
CA ILE A 12 -59.19 -24.45 -45.16
C ILE A 12 -60.56 -24.88 -45.76
N PRO A 13 -61.76 -24.37 -45.32
CA PRO A 13 -62.28 -23.09 -45.85
C PRO A 13 -63.42 -22.29 -45.15
N ARG A 14 -63.61 -21.04 -45.64
CA ARG A 14 -64.87 -20.23 -45.78
C ARG A 14 -65.49 -19.63 -44.49
N ALA A 15 -66.17 -18.48 -44.43
CA ALA A 15 -66.66 -17.48 -45.39
C ALA A 15 -67.28 -16.27 -44.64
N ALA A 16 -67.61 -15.20 -45.40
CA ALA A 16 -68.62 -14.13 -45.19
C ALA A 16 -68.26 -12.98 -44.21
N GLU A 17 -68.06 -11.73 -44.64
CA GLU A 17 -68.88 -10.70 -45.34
C GLU A 17 -69.88 -9.89 -44.48
N ALA A 18 -69.80 -8.56 -44.66
CA ALA A 18 -70.76 -7.47 -44.37
C ALA A 18 -70.85 -6.94 -42.90
N LYS A 19 -70.89 -5.62 -42.61
CA LYS A 19 -71.05 -4.38 -43.41
C LYS A 19 -70.76 -3.11 -42.57
N ALA A 20 -70.17 -2.09 -43.25
CA ALA A 20 -70.42 -0.62 -43.22
C ALA A 20 -70.38 0.17 -41.88
N ALA A 21 -69.41 1.10 -41.68
CA ALA A 21 -69.36 2.54 -42.11
C ALA A 21 -69.80 3.47 -40.95
N GLU A 22 -69.23 4.64 -40.62
CA GLU A 22 -68.50 5.65 -41.39
C GLU A 22 -67.86 6.69 -40.41
N GLY A 23 -66.78 7.39 -40.80
CA GLY A 23 -66.28 8.58 -40.07
C GLY A 23 -64.79 8.90 -40.21
N LYS A 24 -64.40 9.53 -41.33
CA LYS A 24 -63.04 9.98 -41.70
C LYS A 24 -62.58 11.26 -40.96
N ALA A 25 -61.28 11.35 -40.67
CA ALA A 25 -60.53 12.61 -40.77
C ALA A 25 -59.07 12.33 -41.19
N THR A 26 -58.65 13.01 -42.26
CA THR A 26 -57.44 12.82 -43.07
C THR A 26 -56.27 13.69 -42.63
N LYS A 27 -55.02 13.19 -42.65
CA LYS A 27 -53.81 14.00 -42.95
C LYS A 27 -52.79 13.18 -43.77
N LYS A 28 -52.29 13.81 -44.85
CA LYS A 28 -51.52 13.28 -45.99
C LYS A 28 -50.03 13.01 -45.69
N PRO A 29 -49.35 12.15 -46.48
CA PRO A 29 -47.90 11.86 -46.36
C PRO A 29 -47.03 12.89 -47.10
N LYS A 30 -45.81 13.15 -46.62
CA LYS A 30 -44.82 14.06 -47.24
C LYS A 30 -43.86 13.29 -48.19
N PRO A 31 -43.47 13.86 -49.35
CA PRO A 31 -42.56 13.26 -50.34
C PRO A 31 -41.07 13.53 -50.04
N PRO A 32 -40.12 12.83 -50.73
CA PRO A 32 -38.69 12.92 -50.44
C PRO A 32 -38.04 14.16 -51.09
N VAL A 33 -37.11 14.78 -50.37
CA VAL A 33 -36.38 15.98 -50.84
C VAL A 33 -35.05 15.56 -51.46
N ARG A 34 -34.84 15.97 -52.72
CA ARG A 34 -33.59 15.88 -53.49
C ARG A 34 -32.89 17.25 -53.41
N THR A 35 -31.67 17.32 -52.88
CA THR A 35 -30.84 18.54 -52.89
C THR A 35 -29.53 18.29 -53.64
N LEU A 36 -29.26 19.13 -54.64
CA LEU A 36 -27.96 19.27 -55.31
C LEU A 36 -26.98 20.10 -54.43
N PRO A 37 -25.65 20.02 -54.65
CA PRO A 37 -24.62 20.41 -53.67
C PRO A 37 -24.22 21.89 -53.75
N PRO A 38 -23.72 22.49 -52.65
CA PRO A 38 -22.97 23.75 -52.75
C PRO A 38 -21.59 23.71 -52.06
N GLY A 39 -20.54 24.02 -52.85
CA GLY A 39 -19.41 24.90 -52.48
C GLY A 39 -18.24 24.36 -51.62
N PRO A 40 -17.01 24.85 -51.82
CA PRO A 40 -15.80 24.39 -51.13
C PRO A 40 -15.77 24.83 -49.66
N ARG A 41 -15.28 23.94 -48.79
CA ARG A 41 -15.21 24.12 -47.32
C ARG A 41 -14.05 25.04 -46.90
N SER A 42 -14.29 25.85 -45.86
CA SER A 42 -13.29 26.70 -45.20
C SER A 42 -12.32 25.87 -44.32
N PRO A 43 -11.05 26.26 -44.13
CA PRO A 43 -10.00 25.38 -43.59
C PRO A 43 -10.01 25.11 -42.08
N TYR A 44 -11.09 25.37 -41.34
CA TYR A 44 -11.08 25.33 -39.86
C TYR A 44 -11.90 24.21 -39.21
N ASP A 45 -12.50 23.29 -39.97
CA ASP A 45 -13.26 22.15 -39.41
C ASP A 45 -12.44 20.85 -39.37
N LEU A 46 -11.33 20.86 -38.63
CA LEU A 46 -10.59 19.63 -38.31
C LEU A 46 -9.86 19.77 -36.98
N TYR A 47 -10.55 19.65 -35.84
CA TYR A 47 -10.00 19.17 -34.56
C TYR A 47 -11.16 18.90 -33.58
N ASP A 48 -11.38 17.63 -33.23
CA ASP A 48 -12.23 17.23 -32.10
C ASP A 48 -11.62 17.75 -30.79
N ALA A 49 -12.31 18.70 -30.18
CA ALA A 49 -11.91 19.31 -28.91
C ALA A 49 -12.18 18.35 -27.74
N VAL A 50 -11.13 17.72 -27.21
CA VAL A 50 -11.13 17.13 -25.87
C VAL A 50 -11.21 18.27 -24.86
N SER A 51 -12.31 18.34 -24.11
CA SER A 51 -12.47 19.30 -23.01
C SER A 51 -11.48 19.00 -21.87
N PRO A 52 -10.70 19.99 -21.38
CA PRO A 52 -9.81 19.78 -20.24
C PRO A 52 -10.60 19.78 -18.89
N PRO A 53 -10.09 19.08 -17.86
CA PRO A 53 -10.76 19.00 -16.56
C PRO A 53 -10.68 20.32 -15.77
N ALA A 54 -11.72 20.59 -14.98
CA ALA A 54 -11.88 21.83 -14.23
C ALA A 54 -10.84 22.00 -13.10
N LEU A 55 -10.19 23.18 -13.06
CA LEU A 55 -9.30 23.59 -11.97
C LEU A 55 -10.08 24.02 -10.72
N PRO A 56 -9.59 23.71 -9.50
CA PRO A 56 -10.23 24.15 -8.26
C PRO A 56 -10.09 25.67 -8.05
N ARG A 57 -11.20 26.33 -7.70
CA ARG A 57 -11.26 27.78 -7.46
C ARG A 57 -10.59 28.15 -6.13
N ARG A 58 -9.63 29.09 -6.16
CA ARG A 58 -9.08 29.76 -4.97
C ARG A 58 -10.12 30.71 -4.34
N PRO A 59 -10.21 30.80 -2.99
CA PRO A 59 -11.03 31.81 -2.33
C PRO A 59 -10.36 33.20 -2.40
N LYS A 60 -11.18 34.23 -2.63
CA LYS A 60 -10.75 35.63 -2.73
C LYS A 60 -10.40 36.20 -1.34
N HIS A 61 -9.25 36.87 -1.27
CA HIS A 61 -8.86 37.73 -0.14
C HIS A 61 -9.82 38.93 -0.01
N HIS A 62 -10.25 39.23 1.22
CA HIS A 62 -10.77 40.54 1.62
C HIS A 62 -9.78 41.18 2.59
N ASN A 63 -9.46 42.44 2.33
CA ASN A 63 -8.47 43.23 3.05
C ASN A 63 -9.08 43.91 4.30
N ARG A 64 -8.25 44.11 5.31
CA ARG A 64 -8.51 44.65 6.66
C ARG A 64 -9.12 46.06 6.68
N ASN A 65 -10.00 46.33 7.66
CA ASN A 65 -9.80 47.34 8.71
C ASN A 65 -11.08 47.59 9.52
N GLN A 66 -11.10 47.21 10.80
CA GLN A 66 -11.66 48.00 11.92
C GLN A 66 -11.39 47.26 13.25
N GLY A 67 -10.79 47.97 14.21
CA GLY A 67 -10.39 47.47 15.53
C GLY A 67 -11.53 47.37 16.55
N PRO A 68 -11.24 46.86 17.76
CA PRO A 68 -12.24 46.34 18.68
C PRO A 68 -12.81 47.44 19.60
N ARG A 69 -14.12 47.37 19.91
CA ARG A 69 -14.73 48.08 21.04
C ARG A 69 -15.13 47.07 22.12
N ILE A 70 -14.55 47.26 23.30
CA ILE A 70 -14.92 46.63 24.57
C ILE A 70 -16.10 47.42 25.17
N PRO A 71 -17.09 46.74 25.79
CA PRO A 71 -17.66 47.27 27.01
C PRO A 71 -17.61 46.26 28.18
N GLU A 72 -17.35 46.80 29.36
CA GLU A 72 -17.16 46.16 30.66
C GLU A 72 -18.49 45.78 31.38
N PRO A 73 -18.45 45.09 32.56
CA PRO A 73 -19.40 44.04 32.93
C PRO A 73 -20.51 44.46 33.92
N GLY A 74 -21.55 43.63 34.03
CA GLY A 74 -22.55 43.65 35.10
C GLY A 74 -22.87 42.24 35.63
N PRO A 75 -23.28 42.07 36.92
CA PRO A 75 -23.12 40.81 37.64
C PRO A 75 -24.33 39.84 37.61
N VAL A 76 -23.97 38.56 37.45
CA VAL A 76 -24.50 37.29 38.01
C VAL A 76 -26.01 37.15 38.31
N SER A 77 -26.64 36.16 37.67
CA SER A 77 -27.45 35.14 38.37
C SER A 77 -27.55 33.82 37.61
N ARG A 78 -27.20 32.76 38.33
CA ARG A 78 -26.98 31.38 37.90
C ARG A 78 -28.24 30.56 38.18
N ARG A 79 -28.93 30.01 37.17
CA ARG A 79 -29.74 28.77 37.32
C ARG A 79 -29.70 27.92 36.05
N LEU A 80 -29.51 26.63 36.31
CA LEU A 80 -29.30 25.50 35.42
C LEU A 80 -30.61 24.93 34.85
N ARG A 81 -30.43 24.12 33.77
CA ARG A 81 -31.29 23.12 33.09
C ARG A 81 -31.89 23.59 31.76
N THR A 82 -31.82 22.87 30.64
CA THR A 82 -31.23 21.58 30.18
C THR A 82 -31.49 21.51 28.67
N PRO A 83 -30.64 20.87 27.82
CA PRO A 83 -31.09 20.38 26.52
C PRO A 83 -31.26 18.86 26.49
N LYS A 84 -32.49 18.47 26.13
CA LYS A 84 -32.95 17.32 25.33
C LYS A 84 -31.96 16.17 25.05
N SER A 85 -32.38 15.01 25.56
CA SER A 85 -32.18 13.63 25.09
C SER A 85 -31.43 13.40 23.77
N TYR A 86 -30.30 12.69 23.87
CA TYR A 86 -29.76 11.83 22.82
C TYR A 86 -29.55 10.41 23.36
N SER A 87 -29.74 9.44 22.47
CA SER A 87 -29.86 7.98 22.71
C SER A 87 -28.70 7.34 23.51
N PRO A 88 -28.99 6.39 24.44
CA PRO A 88 -27.99 5.65 25.23
C PRO A 88 -27.10 4.63 24.48
N TRP A 89 -27.34 4.34 23.20
CA TRP A 89 -26.63 3.27 22.49
C TRP A 89 -25.37 3.70 21.73
N SER A 90 -25.22 5.00 21.43
CA SER A 90 -24.01 5.53 20.77
C SER A 90 -22.91 5.89 21.78
N THR A 91 -23.27 6.17 23.03
CA THR A 91 -22.32 6.58 24.07
C THR A 91 -21.57 5.41 24.71
N ILE A 92 -22.12 4.19 24.68
CA ILE A 92 -21.45 3.00 25.23
C ILE A 92 -20.29 2.55 24.34
N LYS A 93 -20.49 2.44 23.01
CA LYS A 93 -19.41 2.05 22.07
C LYS A 93 -18.37 3.13 21.87
N ILE A 94 -18.76 4.41 21.93
CA ILE A 94 -17.79 5.51 21.89
C ILE A 94 -16.96 5.52 23.18
N ASN A 95 -17.55 5.19 24.34
CA ASN A 95 -16.77 5.07 25.58
C ASN A 95 -15.85 3.85 25.60
N GLU A 96 -16.26 2.68 25.08
CA GLU A 96 -15.37 1.51 24.99
C GLU A 96 -14.17 1.79 24.08
N HIS A 97 -14.39 2.32 22.87
CA HIS A 97 -13.29 2.60 21.96
C HIS A 97 -12.40 3.76 22.45
N VAL A 98 -12.98 4.76 23.12
CA VAL A 98 -12.21 5.83 23.76
C VAL A 98 -11.46 5.32 25.00
N GLN A 99 -11.99 4.34 25.73
CA GLN A 99 -11.31 3.65 26.83
C GLN A 99 -10.18 2.77 26.32
N GLU A 100 -10.37 1.98 25.26
CA GLU A 100 -9.31 1.18 24.63
C GLU A 100 -8.19 2.05 24.05
N VAL A 101 -8.53 3.20 23.48
CA VAL A 101 -7.54 4.18 22.99
C VAL A 101 -6.86 4.91 24.14
N LEU A 102 -7.56 5.18 25.25
CA LEU A 102 -6.97 5.76 26.45
C LEU A 102 -6.07 4.75 27.19
N ASP A 103 -6.47 3.49 27.26
CA ASP A 103 -5.69 2.38 27.83
C ASP A 103 -4.49 2.06 26.95
N GLY A 104 -4.65 2.04 25.64
CA GLY A 104 -3.54 1.94 24.69
C GLY A 104 -2.60 3.15 24.77
N ALA A 105 -3.14 4.36 25.02
CA ALA A 105 -2.34 5.56 25.19
C ALA A 105 -1.63 5.59 26.55
N THR A 106 -2.24 5.15 27.66
CA THR A 106 -1.59 5.04 28.97
C THR A 106 -0.54 3.93 28.96
N ILE A 107 -0.79 2.78 28.33
CA ILE A 107 0.22 1.73 28.10
C ILE A 107 1.37 2.28 27.24
N TYR A 108 1.09 3.09 26.21
CA TYR A 108 2.12 3.76 25.41
C TYR A 108 2.90 4.83 26.20
N PHE A 109 2.23 5.60 27.07
CA PHE A 109 2.85 6.63 27.90
C PHE A 109 3.69 6.04 29.04
N ASP A 110 3.24 4.93 29.63
CA ASP A 110 3.96 4.17 30.66
C ASP A 110 5.16 3.41 30.06
N PHE A 111 5.08 2.98 28.80
CA PHE A 111 6.17 2.24 28.13
C PHE A 111 7.25 3.14 27.49
N PHE A 112 6.92 4.31 26.92
CA PHE A 112 7.88 5.10 26.13
C PHE A 112 8.29 6.47 26.70
N GLY A 113 7.67 6.94 27.79
CA GLY A 113 8.03 8.23 28.39
C GLY A 113 7.64 9.44 27.53
N SER A 114 7.44 10.58 28.19
CA SER A 114 6.88 11.79 27.57
C SER A 114 7.88 12.50 26.65
N LYS A 115 7.58 12.60 25.33
CA LYS A 115 7.81 13.81 24.51
C LYS A 115 7.19 13.70 23.10
N ARG A 116 6.40 14.72 22.73
CA ARG A 116 5.95 15.00 21.34
C ARG A 116 7.06 15.68 20.52
N PRO A 117 7.07 15.57 19.18
CA PRO A 117 8.10 16.18 18.33
C PRO A 117 7.87 17.69 18.15
N ARG A 118 8.95 18.49 18.29
CA ARG A 118 9.03 19.85 17.74
C ARG A 118 9.71 19.77 16.37
N VAL A 119 9.03 20.33 15.37
CA VAL A 119 9.55 20.56 14.01
C VAL A 119 10.56 21.70 14.07
N THR A 120 11.85 21.38 13.86
CA THR A 120 12.88 22.25 13.26
C THR A 120 14.08 21.35 12.91
N GLY A 121 14.63 21.54 11.71
CA GLY A 121 15.62 20.67 11.06
C GLY A 121 16.94 20.46 11.80
N LEU A 122 17.73 19.56 11.21
CA LEU A 122 18.90 18.82 11.73
C LEU A 122 18.51 17.59 12.54
N THR A 123 18.33 16.48 11.83
CA THR A 123 18.22 15.12 12.35
C THR A 123 19.54 14.71 13.00
N VAL A 124 19.67 15.01 14.29
CA VAL A 124 20.51 14.24 15.20
C VAL A 124 19.60 13.18 15.79
N ASN A 125 19.94 11.90 15.60
CA ASN A 125 19.31 10.75 16.25
C ASN A 125 19.14 11.04 17.75
N LYS A 126 17.93 11.41 18.17
CA LYS A 126 17.59 11.51 19.58
C LYS A 126 17.31 10.09 20.06
N MET A 127 18.37 9.45 20.54
CA MET A 127 18.36 8.18 21.24
C MET A 127 17.26 8.15 22.31
N ALA A 128 16.63 6.98 22.48
CA ALA A 128 15.88 6.69 23.70
C ALA A 128 16.79 6.98 24.91
N ALA A 129 16.27 7.68 25.91
CA ALA A 129 17.05 7.97 27.12
C ALA A 129 17.55 6.63 27.71
N PRO A 130 18.83 6.50 28.07
CA PRO A 130 19.30 5.30 28.76
C PRO A 130 18.47 5.16 30.05
N GLN A 131 17.82 4.01 30.24
CA GLN A 131 17.26 3.66 31.54
C GLN A 131 18.45 3.52 32.49
N LEU A 132 18.67 4.56 33.30
CA LEU A 132 19.69 4.56 34.34
C LEU A 132 19.21 3.60 35.43
N ILE A 133 19.82 2.41 35.48
CA ILE A 133 19.69 1.53 36.63
C ILE A 133 20.65 2.05 37.68
N PHE A 134 20.12 2.64 38.75
CA PHE A 134 20.91 3.01 39.92
C PHE A 134 20.96 1.81 40.86
N VAL A 135 22.10 1.13 40.88
CA VAL A 135 22.41 0.10 41.87
C VAL A 135 23.64 0.56 42.63
N ASP A 136 23.45 1.02 43.86
CA ASP A 136 24.53 1.48 44.73
C ASP A 136 24.99 0.31 45.61
N GLY A 137 26.22 -0.17 45.41
CA GLY A 137 26.81 -1.24 46.22
C GLY A 137 28.04 -1.86 45.57
N SER A 138 28.90 -2.51 46.37
CA SER A 138 29.98 -3.34 45.83
C SER A 138 29.41 -4.62 45.19
N PHE A 139 30.12 -5.19 44.20
CA PHE A 139 29.67 -6.43 43.53
C PHE A 139 29.36 -7.56 44.53
N ALA A 140 30.15 -7.67 45.60
CA ALA A 140 29.96 -8.70 46.63
C ALA A 140 28.67 -8.49 47.44
N GLU A 141 28.34 -7.24 47.80
CA GLU A 141 27.10 -6.91 48.52
C GLU A 141 25.87 -7.16 47.64
N LEU A 142 25.92 -6.71 46.38
CA LEU A 142 24.82 -6.87 45.43
C LEU A 142 24.59 -8.33 45.04
N ALA A 143 25.67 -9.10 44.87
CA ALA A 143 25.57 -10.54 44.62
C ALA A 143 25.04 -11.30 45.84
N GLN A 144 25.40 -10.86 47.05
CA GLN A 144 24.90 -11.45 48.29
C GLN A 144 23.41 -11.15 48.50
N GLU A 145 22.97 -9.91 48.30
CA GLU A 145 21.56 -9.52 48.34
C GLU A 145 20.74 -10.33 47.33
N MET A 146 21.26 -10.49 46.11
CA MET A 146 20.61 -11.30 45.08
C MET A 146 20.57 -12.80 45.45
N ALA A 147 21.63 -13.34 46.04
CA ALA A 147 21.69 -14.73 46.48
C ALA A 147 20.74 -15.01 47.64
N ASP A 148 20.61 -14.09 48.59
CA ASP A 148 19.63 -14.16 49.68
C ASP A 148 18.20 -14.06 49.12
N TYR A 149 17.97 -13.22 48.11
CA TYR A 149 16.70 -13.10 47.43
C TYR A 149 16.27 -14.36 46.67
N VAL A 150 17.24 -15.06 46.07
CA VAL A 150 17.04 -16.32 45.33
C VAL A 150 17.10 -17.55 46.26
N GLN A 151 17.23 -17.36 47.58
CA GLN A 151 17.28 -18.40 48.61
C GLN A 151 18.50 -19.34 48.52
N ILE A 152 19.62 -18.87 47.95
CA ILE A 152 20.91 -19.60 47.86
C ILE A 152 22.04 -18.83 48.57
N GLY A 153 21.68 -17.89 49.43
CA GLY A 153 22.62 -17.04 50.15
C GLY A 153 23.72 -17.79 50.91
N ASN A 154 23.44 -18.98 51.43
CA ASN A 154 24.43 -19.77 52.18
C ASN A 154 25.45 -20.49 51.31
N ASP A 155 25.10 -20.82 50.06
CA ASP A 155 26.02 -21.52 49.15
C ASP A 155 26.90 -20.54 48.38
N VAL A 156 26.49 -19.26 48.27
CA VAL A 156 27.22 -18.21 47.52
C VAL A 156 28.21 -17.43 48.40
N LYS A 157 27.91 -17.24 49.69
CA LYS A 157 28.81 -16.61 50.69
C LYS A 157 30.28 -17.09 50.61
N PRO A 158 30.59 -18.40 50.60
CA PRO A 158 31.97 -18.87 50.59
C PRO A 158 32.73 -18.59 49.28
N TYR A 159 32.02 -18.32 48.18
CA TYR A 159 32.63 -17.96 46.89
C TYR A 159 32.88 -16.45 46.78
N LEU A 160 31.99 -15.63 47.37
CA LEU A 160 32.16 -14.18 47.44
C LEU A 160 33.30 -13.79 48.39
N GLU A 161 33.47 -14.49 49.51
CA GLU A 161 34.59 -14.30 50.44
C GLU A 161 35.95 -14.69 49.83
N LYS A 162 35.95 -15.55 48.80
CA LYS A 162 37.15 -15.98 48.05
C LYS A 162 37.39 -15.19 46.76
N GLU A 163 36.63 -14.12 46.52
CA GLU A 163 36.64 -13.33 45.28
C GLU A 163 36.35 -14.13 44.00
N GLN A 164 35.73 -15.32 44.11
CA GLN A 164 35.32 -16.16 42.97
C GLN A 164 33.98 -15.67 42.39
N ASN A 165 33.99 -14.43 41.91
CA ASN A 165 32.80 -13.69 41.44
C ASN A 165 32.04 -14.39 40.30
N GLU A 166 32.72 -15.16 39.45
CA GLU A 166 32.11 -15.86 38.31
C GLU A 166 31.36 -17.14 38.72
N GLU A 167 31.90 -17.90 39.67
CA GLU A 167 31.26 -19.13 40.18
C GLU A 167 30.01 -18.79 41.01
N ALA A 168 30.11 -17.72 41.82
CA ALA A 168 28.99 -17.13 42.54
C ALA A 168 27.87 -16.70 41.57
N LEU A 169 28.21 -15.97 40.50
CA LEU A 169 27.25 -15.50 39.51
C LEU A 169 26.63 -16.65 38.71
N GLN A 170 27.39 -17.71 38.40
CA GLN A 170 26.86 -18.90 37.74
C GLN A 170 25.79 -19.63 38.58
N LEU A 171 26.01 -19.72 39.90
CA LEU A 171 25.03 -20.31 40.83
C LEU A 171 23.76 -19.44 40.92
N ILE A 172 23.93 -18.11 41.04
CA ILE A 172 22.82 -17.15 41.05
C ILE A 172 22.00 -17.23 39.75
N VAL A 173 22.67 -17.25 38.59
CA VAL A 173 22.00 -17.31 37.28
C VAL A 173 21.26 -18.64 37.08
N LYS A 174 21.80 -19.77 37.54
CA LYS A 174 21.08 -21.06 37.50
C LYS A 174 19.81 -21.02 38.35
N ALA A 175 19.88 -20.38 39.51
CA ALA A 175 18.76 -20.25 40.42
C ALA A 175 17.81 -19.10 40.09
N SER A 176 18.16 -18.23 39.14
CA SER A 176 17.33 -17.08 38.71
C SER A 176 15.95 -17.47 38.16
N SER A 177 15.69 -18.76 37.90
CA SER A 177 14.33 -19.25 37.60
C SER A 177 13.32 -19.01 38.74
N VAL A 178 13.80 -18.92 39.99
CA VAL A 178 12.97 -18.61 41.17
C VAL A 178 12.39 -17.19 41.08
N LEU A 179 13.02 -16.28 40.34
CA LEU A 179 12.56 -14.91 40.17
C LEU A 179 11.21 -14.80 39.45
N ASN A 180 10.80 -15.83 38.69
CA ASN A 180 9.49 -15.90 38.06
C ASN A 180 8.34 -16.17 39.06
N SER A 181 8.66 -16.46 40.32
CA SER A 181 7.70 -16.65 41.42
C SER A 181 7.60 -15.44 42.36
N VAL A 182 8.42 -14.41 42.12
CA VAL A 182 8.53 -13.20 42.95
C VAL A 182 7.32 -12.26 42.73
N PRO A 183 6.81 -11.60 43.78
CA PRO A 183 5.72 -10.62 43.65
C PRO A 183 6.01 -9.52 42.63
N GLU A 184 4.98 -9.05 41.91
CA GLU A 184 5.09 -8.05 40.84
C GLU A 184 5.88 -6.79 41.24
N LYS A 185 5.69 -6.32 42.49
CA LYS A 185 6.31 -5.10 43.02
C LYS A 185 7.84 -5.15 42.99
N ASP A 186 8.40 -6.33 43.25
CA ASP A 186 9.83 -6.52 43.42
C ASP A 186 10.48 -7.19 42.19
N PHE A 187 9.66 -7.67 41.24
CA PHE A 187 10.10 -8.33 40.01
C PHE A 187 11.04 -7.47 39.17
N THR A 188 10.64 -6.23 38.87
CA THR A 188 11.43 -5.32 38.04
C THR A 188 12.76 -4.96 38.72
N GLY A 189 12.75 -4.75 40.04
CA GLY A 189 13.96 -4.46 40.80
C GLY A 189 14.94 -5.63 40.83
N ALA A 190 14.43 -6.85 41.08
CA ALA A 190 15.24 -8.06 41.14
C ALA A 190 15.85 -8.43 39.79
N TYR A 191 15.10 -8.30 38.69
CA TYR A 191 15.64 -8.51 37.35
C TYR A 191 16.64 -7.42 36.96
N ASN A 192 16.38 -6.16 37.30
CA ASN A 192 17.35 -5.08 37.04
C ASN A 192 18.68 -5.31 37.79
N LEU A 193 18.62 -5.77 39.03
CA LEU A 193 19.79 -6.16 39.82
C LEU A 193 20.54 -7.32 39.16
N LEU A 194 19.83 -8.37 38.74
CA LEU A 194 20.42 -9.50 38.03
C LEU A 194 21.09 -9.07 36.72
N ILE A 195 20.42 -8.22 35.94
CA ILE A 195 20.94 -7.70 34.68
C ILE A 195 22.21 -6.88 34.92
N HIS A 196 22.22 -6.03 35.95
CA HIS A 196 23.40 -5.25 36.32
C HIS A 196 24.59 -6.16 36.72
N LEU A 197 24.34 -7.17 37.57
CA LEU A 197 25.37 -8.14 37.96
C LEU A 197 25.93 -8.92 36.76
N VAL A 198 25.07 -9.35 35.84
CA VAL A 198 25.48 -10.05 34.62
C VAL A 198 26.29 -9.16 33.69
N LEU A 199 25.94 -7.88 33.55
CA LEU A 199 26.68 -6.91 32.73
C LEU A 199 28.04 -6.52 33.33
N GLN A 200 28.19 -6.60 34.65
CA GLN A 200 29.46 -6.36 35.35
C GLN A 200 30.42 -7.57 35.28
N SER A 201 29.95 -8.73 34.83
CA SER A 201 30.77 -9.94 34.69
C SER A 201 31.74 -9.86 33.51
N LYS A 202 32.85 -10.63 33.58
CA LYS A 202 33.86 -10.67 32.52
C LYS A 202 33.37 -11.32 31.22
N ASP A 203 32.37 -12.22 31.31
CA ASP A 203 31.78 -12.94 30.17
C ASP A 203 30.22 -12.87 30.16
N PRO A 204 29.61 -11.71 29.82
CA PRO A 204 28.15 -11.58 29.75
C PRO A 204 27.49 -12.56 28.76
N LYS A 205 28.25 -13.02 27.75
CA LYS A 205 27.81 -13.95 26.69
C LYS A 205 27.29 -15.29 27.26
N LYS A 206 27.87 -15.77 28.36
CA LYS A 206 27.53 -17.07 28.96
C LYS A 206 26.24 -17.03 29.77
N TYR A 207 25.93 -15.88 30.37
CA TYR A 207 24.86 -15.75 31.36
C TYR A 207 23.57 -15.14 30.77
N LEU A 208 23.68 -14.21 29.82
CA LEU A 208 22.53 -13.56 29.17
C LEU A 208 21.53 -14.54 28.52
N PRO A 209 21.95 -15.59 27.79
CA PRO A 209 21.00 -16.55 27.21
C PRO A 209 20.19 -17.28 28.28
N THR A 210 20.79 -17.58 29.44
CA THR A 210 20.10 -18.24 30.56
C THR A 210 19.09 -17.31 31.22
N VAL A 211 19.43 -16.03 31.39
CA VAL A 211 18.51 -15.00 31.91
C VAL A 211 17.33 -14.79 30.95
N CYS A 212 17.60 -14.66 29.65
CA CYS A 212 16.55 -14.53 28.64
C CYS A 212 15.68 -15.78 28.58
N SER A 213 16.27 -16.98 28.64
CA SER A 213 15.54 -18.26 28.69
C SER A 213 14.63 -18.36 29.92
N ASN A 214 15.06 -17.83 31.06
CA ASN A 214 14.22 -17.77 32.26
C ASN A 214 13.09 -16.76 32.10
N LEU A 215 13.32 -15.62 31.43
CA LEU A 215 12.27 -14.64 31.09
C LEU A 215 11.26 -15.15 30.05
N LEU A 216 11.63 -16.14 29.23
CA LEU A 216 10.72 -16.84 28.32
C LEU A 216 9.77 -17.81 29.03
N LYS A 217 10.06 -18.20 30.28
CA LYS A 217 9.17 -19.09 31.05
C LYS A 217 7.98 -18.29 31.61
N PRO A 218 6.81 -18.93 31.78
CA PRO A 218 5.64 -18.23 32.30
C PRO A 218 5.91 -17.71 33.72
N ILE A 219 5.63 -16.42 33.92
CA ILE A 219 5.73 -15.78 35.24
C ILE A 219 4.53 -16.23 36.08
N THR A 220 4.81 -17.07 37.06
CA THR A 220 3.79 -17.68 37.93
C THR A 220 3.16 -16.72 38.92
N SER A 221 3.86 -15.61 39.25
CA SER A 221 3.39 -14.62 40.23
C SER A 221 2.32 -13.67 39.70
N SER A 222 2.27 -13.45 38.37
CA SER A 222 1.23 -12.66 37.72
C SER A 222 0.89 -13.19 36.34
N PRO A 223 -0.17 -14.00 36.22
CA PRO A 223 -0.64 -14.49 34.92
C PRO A 223 -1.18 -13.37 34.02
N ALA A 224 -1.64 -12.25 34.60
CA ALA A 224 -2.26 -11.15 33.86
C ALA A 224 -1.25 -10.10 33.36
N HIS A 225 -0.22 -9.78 34.17
CA HIS A 225 0.81 -8.79 33.83
C HIS A 225 2.19 -9.40 33.57
N GLY A 226 2.31 -10.73 33.64
CA GLY A 226 3.57 -11.43 33.41
C GLY A 226 4.18 -11.10 32.04
N PHE A 227 3.35 -11.03 30.99
CA PHE A 227 3.84 -10.64 29.66
C PHE A 227 4.54 -9.27 29.67
N THR A 228 3.88 -8.24 30.22
CA THR A 228 4.39 -6.87 30.20
C THR A 228 5.63 -6.73 31.07
N LEU A 229 5.68 -7.43 32.20
CA LEU A 229 6.85 -7.48 33.08
C LEU A 229 8.07 -8.11 32.40
N ALA A 230 7.90 -9.27 31.75
CA ALA A 230 8.97 -9.91 30.99
C ALA A 230 9.40 -9.09 29.77
N ALA A 231 8.46 -8.52 29.02
CA ALA A 231 8.77 -7.66 27.87
C ALA A 231 9.56 -6.41 28.30
N ASN A 232 9.19 -5.79 29.42
CA ASN A 232 9.92 -4.66 30.00
C ASN A 232 11.33 -5.07 30.41
N ALA A 233 11.48 -6.17 31.15
CA ALA A 233 12.78 -6.69 31.56
C ALA A 233 13.68 -6.99 30.34
N LEU A 234 13.16 -7.66 29.31
CA LEU A 234 13.89 -7.93 28.07
C LEU A 234 14.25 -6.64 27.30
N SER A 235 13.34 -5.66 27.26
CA SER A 235 13.66 -4.35 26.66
C SER A 235 14.74 -3.63 27.45
N THR A 236 14.75 -3.73 28.77
CA THR A 236 15.79 -3.16 29.62
C THR A 236 17.13 -3.84 29.35
N VAL A 237 17.18 -5.18 29.25
CA VAL A 237 18.40 -5.90 28.81
C VAL A 237 18.90 -5.37 27.46
N PHE A 238 18.02 -5.24 26.47
CA PHE A 238 18.41 -4.78 25.14
C PHE A 238 18.93 -3.33 25.15
N ASN A 239 18.30 -2.45 25.92
CA ASN A 239 18.66 -1.04 26.00
C ASN A 239 19.95 -0.80 26.79
N LEU A 240 20.28 -1.65 27.77
CA LEU A 240 21.50 -1.52 28.59
C LEU A 240 22.76 -2.01 27.89
N LEU A 241 22.65 -2.96 26.96
CA LEU A 241 23.77 -3.39 26.14
C LEU A 241 24.23 -2.24 25.24
N ASP A 242 25.52 -2.11 24.96
CA ASP A 242 26.01 -1.10 24.01
C ASP A 242 25.51 -1.38 22.57
N GLN A 243 25.35 -0.31 21.77
CA GLN A 243 24.81 -0.38 20.41
C GLN A 243 25.62 -1.27 19.48
N SER A 244 26.94 -1.26 19.64
CA SER A 244 27.88 -2.06 18.86
C SER A 244 27.99 -3.52 19.30
N ASN A 245 27.35 -3.91 20.41
CA ASN A 245 27.58 -5.23 21.00
C ASN A 245 26.80 -6.32 20.24
N PRO A 246 27.48 -7.34 19.66
CA PRO A 246 26.83 -8.45 18.95
C PRO A 246 25.85 -9.26 19.81
N LEU A 247 25.92 -9.15 21.15
CA LEU A 247 24.96 -9.80 22.05
C LEU A 247 23.53 -9.26 21.90
N ARG A 248 23.37 -8.04 21.36
CA ARG A 248 22.04 -7.47 21.06
C ARG A 248 21.27 -8.30 20.04
N TYR A 249 21.95 -8.93 19.08
CA TYR A 249 21.33 -9.87 18.14
C TYR A 249 20.67 -11.04 18.88
N ASN A 250 21.42 -11.69 19.78
CA ASN A 250 20.92 -12.82 20.56
C ASN A 250 19.73 -12.42 21.45
N VAL A 251 19.79 -11.25 22.09
CA VAL A 251 18.69 -10.74 22.91
C VAL A 251 17.46 -10.42 22.05
N MET A 252 17.64 -9.81 20.88
CA MET A 252 16.55 -9.52 19.94
C MET A 252 15.87 -10.81 19.47
N LEU A 253 16.63 -11.86 19.16
CA LEU A 253 16.08 -13.16 18.81
C LEU A 253 15.22 -13.74 19.93
N GLN A 254 15.65 -13.62 21.20
CA GLN A 254 14.83 -14.05 22.34
C GLN A 254 13.57 -13.19 22.50
N ILE A 255 13.66 -11.88 22.27
CA ILE A 255 12.49 -10.97 22.30
C ILE A 255 11.46 -11.40 21.24
N ILE A 256 11.90 -11.70 20.01
CA ILE A 256 11.00 -12.14 18.94
C ILE A 256 10.30 -13.46 19.32
N ARG A 257 11.06 -14.42 19.85
CA ARG A 257 10.51 -15.70 20.33
C ARG A 257 9.52 -15.52 21.47
N PHE A 258 9.80 -14.61 22.40
CA PHE A 258 8.88 -14.26 23.48
C PHE A 258 7.57 -13.70 22.94
N ILE A 259 7.67 -12.74 22.03
CA ILE A 259 6.49 -12.08 21.43
C ILE A 259 5.67 -13.09 20.61
N ARG A 260 6.34 -14.00 19.89
CA ARG A 260 5.73 -15.12 19.17
C ARG A 260 4.89 -16.01 20.09
N GLN A 261 5.43 -16.44 21.23
CA GLN A 261 4.69 -17.27 22.20
C GLN A 261 3.42 -16.62 22.75
N HIS A 262 3.41 -15.29 22.83
CA HIS A 262 2.28 -14.52 23.36
C HIS A 262 1.38 -13.91 22.29
N GLY A 263 1.69 -14.07 21.00
CA GLY A 263 0.90 -13.56 19.88
C GLY A 263 0.82 -12.02 19.79
N GLN A 264 1.75 -11.28 20.41
CA GLN A 264 1.70 -9.81 20.49
C GLN A 264 2.62 -9.10 19.48
N PHE A 265 2.55 -9.50 18.21
CA PHE A 265 3.44 -9.00 17.15
C PHE A 265 3.34 -7.48 16.92
N ASP A 266 2.20 -6.86 17.22
CA ASP A 266 1.99 -5.41 17.06
C ASP A 266 3.01 -4.55 17.83
N LEU A 267 3.48 -5.03 18.98
CA LEU A 267 4.49 -4.33 19.80
C LEU A 267 5.87 -4.32 19.13
N LEU A 268 6.14 -5.30 18.26
CA LEU A 268 7.41 -5.47 17.58
C LEU A 268 7.51 -4.60 16.32
N LYS A 269 6.38 -4.38 15.60
CA LYS A 269 6.32 -3.65 14.31
C LYS A 269 7.12 -2.34 14.27
N PRO A 270 7.05 -1.43 15.26
CA PRO A 270 7.79 -0.17 15.21
C PRO A 270 9.31 -0.37 15.28
N ARG A 271 9.77 -1.41 15.99
CA ARG A 271 11.19 -1.72 16.18
C ARG A 271 11.79 -2.40 14.95
N LEU A 272 11.01 -3.18 14.22
CA LEU A 272 11.50 -3.90 13.04
C LEU A 272 11.98 -2.99 11.90
N LYS A 273 11.53 -1.72 11.87
CA LYS A 273 12.01 -0.71 10.92
C LYS A 273 13.49 -0.38 11.09
N ASN A 274 14.03 -0.59 12.29
CA ASN A 274 15.43 -0.32 12.60
C ASN A 274 16.34 -1.53 12.35
N LEU A 275 15.80 -2.70 11.99
CA LEU A 275 16.57 -3.94 11.84
C LEU A 275 17.73 -3.79 10.85
N GLU A 276 17.49 -3.18 9.69
CA GLU A 276 18.53 -2.98 8.68
C GLU A 276 19.71 -2.14 9.21
N GLY A 277 19.41 -1.12 10.03
CA GLY A 277 20.46 -0.34 10.71
C GLY A 277 21.19 -1.16 11.77
N TRP A 278 20.47 -2.00 12.51
CA TRP A 278 21.06 -2.84 13.54
C TRP A 278 21.97 -3.93 12.98
N PHE A 279 21.65 -4.54 11.84
CA PHE A 279 22.54 -5.51 11.20
C PHE A 279 23.89 -4.90 10.81
N LEU A 280 23.89 -3.63 10.39
CA LEU A 280 25.12 -2.90 10.09
C LEU A 280 25.91 -2.55 11.37
N GLU A 281 25.21 -2.19 12.45
CA GLU A 281 25.84 -1.86 13.74
C GLU A 281 26.44 -3.09 14.44
N TRP A 282 25.83 -4.27 14.26
CA TRP A 282 26.25 -5.51 14.90
C TRP A 282 27.24 -6.33 14.07
N ASP A 283 27.52 -5.90 12.82
CA ASP A 283 28.35 -6.63 11.86
C ASP A 283 27.87 -8.08 11.70
N THR A 284 26.56 -8.24 11.47
CA THR A 284 25.88 -9.54 11.44
C THR A 284 26.06 -10.24 10.10
N ASP A 285 26.50 -11.50 10.15
CA ASP A 285 26.63 -12.36 8.97
C ASP A 285 25.27 -12.63 8.28
N GLU A 286 25.28 -12.91 6.99
CA GLU A 286 24.05 -13.09 6.21
C GLU A 286 23.19 -14.28 6.68
N GLU A 287 23.82 -15.34 7.18
CA GLU A 287 23.13 -16.47 7.81
C GLU A 287 22.34 -16.05 9.06
N GLU A 288 22.92 -15.20 9.90
CA GLU A 288 22.30 -14.69 11.11
C GLU A 288 21.16 -13.71 10.76
N GLN A 289 21.35 -12.85 9.76
CA GLN A 289 20.28 -11.99 9.25
C GLN A 289 19.09 -12.82 8.76
N ARG A 290 19.35 -13.88 7.97
CA ARG A 290 18.34 -14.80 7.45
C ARG A 290 17.54 -15.45 8.57
N LYS A 291 18.22 -15.92 9.62
CA LYS A 291 17.60 -16.54 10.79
C LYS A 291 16.71 -15.56 11.57
N LEU A 292 17.13 -14.30 11.71
CA LEU A 292 16.31 -13.30 12.39
C LEU A 292 15.07 -12.94 11.56
N TYR A 293 15.23 -12.74 10.25
CA TYR A 293 14.10 -12.45 9.37
C TYR A 293 13.10 -13.60 9.28
N SER A 294 13.56 -14.85 9.29
CA SER A 294 12.66 -16.02 9.29
C SER A 294 11.86 -16.12 10.58
N GLU A 295 12.46 -15.84 11.74
CA GLU A 295 11.77 -15.82 13.03
C GLU A 295 10.76 -14.66 13.14
N VAL A 296 11.09 -13.49 12.57
CA VAL A 296 10.12 -12.38 12.45
C VAL A 296 8.95 -12.76 11.54
N SER A 297 9.23 -13.42 10.40
CA SER A 297 8.20 -13.91 9.48
C SER A 297 7.28 -14.93 10.15
N ASP A 298 7.82 -15.88 10.91
CA ASP A 298 7.05 -16.85 11.67
C ASP A 298 6.18 -16.17 12.75
N ALA A 299 6.75 -15.23 13.51
CA ALA A 299 6.03 -14.49 14.53
C ALA A 299 4.85 -13.68 13.94
N ALA A 300 5.04 -13.07 12.77
CA ALA A 300 3.97 -12.36 12.05
C ALA A 300 2.88 -13.32 11.54
N ALA A 301 3.26 -14.49 11.02
CA ALA A 301 2.29 -15.50 10.54
C ALA A 301 1.41 -16.02 11.67
N GLU A 302 1.98 -16.30 12.85
CA GLU A 302 1.23 -16.76 14.02
C GLU A 302 0.30 -15.68 14.60
N ALA A 303 0.67 -14.40 14.46
CA ALA A 303 -0.18 -13.28 14.83
C ALA A 303 -1.30 -12.99 13.82
N GLY A 304 -1.30 -13.66 12.66
CA GLY A 304 -2.29 -13.45 11.59
C GLY A 304 -1.98 -12.28 10.65
N ASP A 305 -0.79 -11.69 10.74
CA ASP A 305 -0.32 -10.65 9.83
C ASP A 305 0.45 -11.28 8.65
N ASP A 306 -0.30 -11.89 7.73
CA ASP A 306 0.26 -12.53 6.52
C ASP A 306 1.10 -11.55 5.68
N ASP A 307 0.74 -10.27 5.70
CA ASP A 307 1.39 -9.25 4.88
C ASP A 307 2.81 -8.92 5.33
N GLU A 308 2.98 -8.71 6.64
CA GLU A 308 4.30 -8.49 7.26
C GLU A 308 5.12 -9.79 7.23
N SER A 309 4.47 -10.94 7.47
CA SER A 309 5.13 -12.24 7.38
C SER A 309 5.78 -12.47 6.02
N TYR A 310 5.04 -12.19 4.95
CA TYR A 310 5.55 -12.30 3.59
C TYR A 310 6.66 -11.26 3.31
N TYR A 311 6.49 -10.02 3.77
CA TYR A 311 7.49 -8.98 3.57
C TYR A 311 8.86 -9.36 4.16
N TYR A 312 8.90 -9.85 5.40
CA TYR A 312 10.14 -10.29 6.04
C TYR A 312 10.68 -11.61 5.46
N LEU A 313 9.81 -12.49 4.96
CA LEU A 313 10.23 -13.70 4.26
C LEU A 313 10.96 -13.38 2.95
N ILE A 314 10.45 -12.42 2.17
CA ILE A 314 11.15 -11.95 0.96
C ILE A 314 12.48 -11.30 1.32
N LYS A 315 12.57 -10.57 2.44
CA LYS A 315 13.87 -10.05 2.92
C LYS A 315 14.85 -11.16 3.24
N ALA A 316 14.41 -12.21 3.94
CA ALA A 316 15.25 -13.38 4.22
C ALA A 316 15.74 -14.05 2.93
N LEU A 317 14.88 -14.16 1.91
CA LEU A 317 15.28 -14.75 0.62
C LEU A 317 16.22 -13.85 -0.19
N ARG A 318 16.26 -12.55 0.07
CA ARG A 318 17.18 -11.60 -0.58
C ARG A 318 18.58 -11.61 0.03
N THR A 319 18.77 -12.19 1.22
CA THR A 319 20.09 -12.39 1.83
C THR A 319 20.79 -13.65 1.32
N PHE A 320 20.28 -14.28 0.26
CA PHE A 320 21.03 -15.30 -0.48
C PHE A 320 21.76 -14.58 -1.61
N GLU A 321 23.09 -14.60 -1.58
CA GLU A 321 23.89 -14.06 -2.66
C GLU A 321 23.65 -14.85 -3.95
N ARG A 322 23.75 -14.16 -5.09
CA ARG A 322 23.54 -14.76 -6.41
C ARG A 322 24.68 -15.68 -6.85
N ASP A 323 25.85 -15.49 -6.25
CA ASP A 323 27.09 -16.12 -6.69
C ASP A 323 27.36 -17.45 -5.94
N GLU A 324 26.66 -17.69 -4.82
CA GLU A 324 26.81 -18.88 -3.98
C GLU A 324 25.75 -19.95 -4.29
N GLN A 325 25.94 -20.66 -5.40
CA GLN A 325 24.98 -21.67 -5.88
C GLN A 325 24.69 -22.79 -4.86
N GLU A 326 25.65 -23.12 -4.00
CA GLU A 326 25.50 -24.12 -2.93
C GLU A 326 24.50 -23.65 -1.87
N GLU A 327 24.51 -22.37 -1.50
CA GLU A 327 23.53 -21.78 -0.58
C GLU A 327 22.14 -21.68 -1.22
N ILE A 328 22.08 -21.25 -2.49
CA ILE A 328 20.82 -21.10 -3.23
C ILE A 328 20.07 -22.43 -3.34
N THR A 329 20.82 -23.53 -3.50
CA THR A 329 20.25 -24.88 -3.68
C THR A 329 20.08 -25.62 -2.35
N SER A 330 20.51 -25.04 -1.24
CA SER A 330 20.40 -25.64 0.10
C SER A 330 18.96 -25.99 0.46
N GLU A 331 18.78 -27.06 1.25
CA GLU A 331 17.46 -27.49 1.73
C GLU A 331 16.70 -26.37 2.46
N ASP A 332 17.42 -25.53 3.20
CA ASP A 332 16.81 -24.44 3.97
C ASP A 332 16.34 -23.30 3.06
N ALA A 333 17.09 -23.01 1.98
CA ALA A 333 16.67 -22.09 0.93
C ALA A 333 15.41 -22.61 0.23
N GLN A 334 15.37 -23.90 -0.12
CA GLN A 334 14.21 -24.53 -0.73
C GLN A 334 12.98 -24.45 0.18
N LYS A 335 13.11 -24.76 1.47
CA LYS A 335 12.01 -24.66 2.45
C LYS A 335 11.46 -23.23 2.55
N LEU A 336 12.34 -22.23 2.62
CA LEU A 336 11.93 -20.82 2.68
C LEU A 336 11.25 -20.36 1.39
N SER A 337 11.77 -20.76 0.23
CA SER A 337 11.17 -20.45 -1.08
C SER A 337 9.80 -21.11 -1.25
N LEU A 338 9.65 -22.38 -0.86
CA LEU A 338 8.36 -23.08 -0.86
C LEU A 338 7.35 -22.42 0.09
N LYS A 339 7.79 -22.01 1.28
CA LYS A 339 6.95 -21.24 2.21
C LYS A 339 6.47 -19.94 1.57
N ALA A 340 7.37 -19.18 0.94
CA ALA A 340 7.03 -17.91 0.30
C ALA A 340 6.05 -18.09 -0.86
N LEU A 341 6.27 -19.13 -1.67
CA LEU A 341 5.39 -19.47 -2.79
C LEU A 341 4.00 -19.88 -2.30
N ARG A 342 3.90 -20.76 -1.31
CA ARG A 342 2.62 -21.17 -0.70
C ARG A 342 1.87 -19.97 -0.12
N MET A 343 2.55 -19.06 0.57
CA MET A 343 1.95 -17.83 1.10
C MET A 343 1.44 -16.91 -0.02
N ALA A 344 2.24 -16.67 -1.07
CA ALA A 344 1.83 -15.83 -2.19
C ALA A 344 0.65 -16.43 -2.98
N LEU A 345 0.65 -17.74 -3.19
CA LEU A 345 -0.42 -18.45 -3.88
C LEU A 345 -1.70 -18.48 -3.04
N SER A 346 -1.61 -18.65 -1.72
CA SER A 346 -2.77 -18.69 -0.82
C SER A 346 -3.39 -17.32 -0.56
N ALA A 347 -2.60 -16.24 -0.60
CA ALA A 347 -3.08 -14.88 -0.30
C ALA A 347 -4.01 -14.34 -1.39
N PRO A 348 -5.30 -14.08 -1.12
CA PRO A 348 -6.28 -13.70 -2.17
C PRO A 348 -6.06 -12.29 -2.74
N THR A 349 -5.30 -11.44 -2.05
CA THR A 349 -5.05 -10.04 -2.41
C THR A 349 -3.73 -9.83 -3.16
N ARG A 350 -2.86 -10.86 -3.21
CA ARG A 350 -1.55 -10.80 -3.85
C ARG A 350 -1.62 -11.37 -5.26
N PHE A 351 -1.35 -10.51 -6.23
CA PHE A 351 -1.40 -10.81 -7.65
C PHE A 351 -0.07 -10.54 -8.38
N ASP A 352 0.90 -9.92 -7.69
CA ASP A 352 2.23 -9.66 -8.22
C ASP A 352 3.18 -10.77 -7.76
N PHE A 353 3.79 -11.45 -8.74
CA PHE A 353 4.73 -12.55 -8.54
C PHE A 353 6.14 -12.19 -9.05
N GLN A 354 6.35 -10.96 -9.56
CA GLN A 354 7.64 -10.54 -10.10
C GLN A 354 8.72 -10.51 -9.01
N ASP A 355 8.35 -10.09 -7.80
CA ASP A 355 9.24 -10.07 -6.64
C ASP A 355 9.75 -11.47 -6.28
N LEU A 356 8.93 -12.52 -6.44
CA LEU A 356 9.33 -13.91 -6.20
C LEU A 356 10.18 -14.46 -7.33
N ARG A 357 9.74 -14.24 -8.58
CA ARG A 357 10.43 -14.76 -9.76
C ARG A 357 11.82 -14.17 -9.95
N GLY A 358 12.05 -12.96 -9.44
CA GLY A 358 13.36 -12.30 -9.42
C GLY A 358 14.36 -12.87 -8.42
N LEU A 359 13.95 -13.76 -7.51
CA LEU A 359 14.81 -14.35 -6.49
C LEU A 359 15.55 -15.59 -7.03
N PRO A 360 16.88 -15.68 -6.89
CA PRO A 360 17.67 -16.83 -7.35
C PRO A 360 17.23 -18.14 -6.69
N THR A 361 16.91 -18.11 -5.40
CA THR A 361 16.43 -19.25 -4.61
C THR A 361 15.09 -19.81 -5.09
N VAL A 362 14.26 -18.96 -5.72
CA VAL A 362 12.99 -19.39 -6.32
C VAL A 362 13.23 -19.92 -7.74
N GLN A 363 14.19 -19.37 -8.47
CA GLN A 363 14.59 -19.90 -9.78
C GLN A 363 15.19 -21.31 -9.66
N ALA A 364 16.02 -21.55 -8.64
CA ALA A 364 16.58 -22.86 -8.36
C ALA A 364 15.53 -23.92 -7.95
N LEU A 365 14.29 -23.50 -7.62
CA LEU A 365 13.19 -24.46 -7.40
C LEU A 365 12.80 -25.21 -8.67
N SER A 366 13.15 -24.72 -9.88
CA SER A 366 12.88 -25.46 -11.12
C SER A 366 13.49 -26.85 -11.12
N ASP A 367 14.66 -27.00 -10.50
CA ASP A 367 15.44 -28.23 -10.54
C ASP A 367 15.04 -29.21 -9.42
N SER A 368 14.61 -28.69 -8.27
CA SER A 368 14.20 -29.49 -7.11
C SER A 368 12.71 -29.79 -7.07
N HIS A 369 11.87 -28.80 -7.38
CA HIS A 369 10.42 -28.85 -7.29
C HIS A 369 9.77 -28.27 -8.57
N PRO A 370 9.90 -28.97 -9.71
CA PRO A 370 9.48 -28.47 -11.03
C PRO A 370 7.99 -28.13 -11.09
N VAL A 371 7.14 -28.87 -10.37
CA VAL A 371 5.69 -28.65 -10.32
C VAL A 371 5.34 -27.29 -9.70
N TYR A 372 6.08 -26.87 -8.67
CA TYR A 372 5.91 -25.57 -8.03
C TYR A 372 6.38 -24.42 -8.93
N ALA A 373 7.49 -24.61 -9.63
CA ALA A 373 8.01 -23.64 -10.59
C ALA A 373 7.04 -23.44 -11.78
N GLN A 374 6.52 -24.54 -12.33
CA GLN A 374 5.49 -24.50 -13.39
C GLN A 374 4.25 -23.74 -12.93
N LEU A 375 3.78 -23.99 -11.70
CA LEU A 375 2.64 -23.26 -11.14
C LEU A 375 2.94 -21.76 -10.99
N LEU A 376 4.13 -21.38 -10.55
CA LEU A 376 4.52 -19.97 -10.47
C LEU A 376 4.53 -19.30 -11.85
N ASP A 377 5.06 -19.96 -12.87
CA ASP A 377 5.08 -19.43 -14.24
C ASP A 377 3.65 -19.29 -14.81
N ILE A 378 2.75 -20.23 -14.51
CA ILE A 378 1.33 -20.14 -14.88
C ILE A 378 0.71 -18.86 -14.31
N PHE A 379 0.89 -18.61 -13.02
CA PHE A 379 0.32 -17.43 -12.36
C PHE A 379 1.00 -16.12 -12.76
N ALA A 380 2.29 -16.16 -13.11
CA ALA A 380 3.03 -14.98 -13.52
C ALA A 380 2.66 -14.55 -14.96
N GLU A 381 2.66 -15.48 -15.92
CA GLU A 381 2.61 -15.15 -17.35
C GLU A 381 1.45 -15.75 -18.12
N GLN A 382 0.94 -16.91 -17.70
CA GLN A 382 0.01 -17.70 -18.49
C GLN A 382 -1.46 -17.44 -18.10
N ASP A 383 -2.35 -18.26 -18.69
CA ASP A 383 -3.79 -18.08 -18.61
C ASP A 383 -4.51 -19.27 -17.93
N LEU A 384 -5.82 -19.15 -17.81
CA LEU A 384 -6.68 -20.16 -17.18
C LEU A 384 -6.68 -21.50 -17.91
N GLU A 385 -6.49 -21.51 -19.23
CA GLU A 385 -6.36 -22.75 -20.00
C GLU A 385 -5.14 -23.54 -19.53
N ASP A 386 -3.98 -22.89 -19.40
CA ASP A 386 -2.75 -23.54 -18.93
C ASP A 386 -2.88 -24.05 -17.47
N TYR A 387 -3.62 -23.33 -16.62
CA TYR A 387 -3.91 -23.81 -15.26
C TYR A 387 -4.82 -25.06 -15.25
N ASN A 388 -5.78 -25.14 -16.17
CA ASN A 388 -6.61 -26.34 -16.29
C ASN A 388 -5.79 -27.53 -16.79
N ASP A 389 -4.92 -27.32 -17.79
CA ASP A 389 -4.02 -28.35 -18.30
C ASP A 389 -3.09 -28.85 -17.18
N PHE A 390 -2.50 -27.94 -16.41
CA PHE A 390 -1.68 -28.28 -15.24
C PHE A 390 -2.44 -29.14 -14.21
N ARG A 391 -3.71 -28.80 -13.93
CA ARG A 391 -4.56 -29.57 -13.01
C ARG A 391 -4.84 -30.97 -13.55
N ASP A 392 -5.11 -31.07 -14.84
CA ASP A 392 -5.43 -32.34 -15.48
C ASP A 392 -4.19 -33.25 -15.55
N GLU A 393 -2.99 -32.68 -15.68
CA GLU A 393 -1.69 -33.37 -15.55
C GLU A 393 -1.36 -33.80 -14.10
N HIS A 394 -1.64 -32.94 -13.11
CA HIS A 394 -1.24 -33.13 -11.71
C HIS A 394 -2.43 -33.35 -10.76
N GLN A 395 -3.31 -34.31 -11.10
CA GLN A 395 -4.50 -34.61 -10.30
C GLN A 395 -4.15 -34.99 -8.86
N GLY A 396 -4.77 -34.32 -7.89
CA GLY A 396 -4.58 -34.60 -6.45
C GLY A 396 -3.37 -33.92 -5.81
N TRP A 397 -2.51 -33.24 -6.59
CA TRP A 397 -1.32 -32.56 -6.06
C TRP A 397 -1.67 -31.31 -5.25
N ILE A 398 -2.66 -30.54 -5.70
CA ILE A 398 -3.11 -29.31 -5.03
C ILE A 398 -3.64 -29.62 -3.62
N GLU A 399 -4.42 -30.69 -3.49
CA GLU A 399 -4.97 -31.13 -2.20
C GLU A 399 -3.87 -31.70 -1.27
N GLN A 400 -2.90 -32.43 -1.82
CA GLN A 400 -1.76 -32.94 -1.06
C GLN A 400 -0.92 -31.81 -0.45
N GLU A 401 -0.74 -30.72 -1.20
CA GLU A 401 0.01 -29.53 -0.78
C GLU A 401 -0.81 -28.55 0.08
N LYS A 402 -2.05 -28.91 0.44
CA LYS A 402 -2.99 -28.09 1.25
C LYS A 402 -3.31 -26.73 0.62
N LEU A 403 -3.24 -26.63 -0.71
CA LEU A 403 -3.64 -25.44 -1.44
C LEU A 403 -5.14 -25.48 -1.72
N ASP A 404 -5.78 -24.31 -1.68
CA ASP A 404 -7.22 -24.17 -1.90
C ASP A 404 -7.51 -23.96 -3.40
N HIS A 405 -8.03 -24.99 -4.06
CA HIS A 405 -8.31 -24.97 -5.50
C HIS A 405 -9.24 -23.82 -5.90
N GLU A 406 -10.29 -23.54 -5.11
CA GLU A 406 -11.26 -22.50 -5.45
C GLU A 406 -10.62 -21.11 -5.41
N LYS A 407 -9.75 -20.87 -4.41
CA LYS A 407 -8.99 -19.60 -4.32
C LYS A 407 -8.00 -19.45 -5.47
N LEU A 408 -7.28 -20.52 -5.82
CA LEU A 408 -6.35 -20.51 -6.95
C LEU A 408 -7.07 -20.28 -8.28
N GLN A 409 -8.18 -20.99 -8.52
CA GLN A 409 -8.98 -20.84 -9.73
C GLN A 409 -9.58 -19.43 -9.83
N ARG A 410 -10.09 -18.88 -8.72
CA ARG A 410 -10.57 -17.50 -8.68
C ARG A 410 -9.45 -16.51 -8.97
N LYS A 411 -8.26 -16.72 -8.40
CA LYS A 411 -7.11 -15.86 -8.63
C LYS A 411 -6.66 -15.90 -10.08
N ILE A 412 -6.47 -17.08 -10.69
CA ILE A 412 -6.05 -17.17 -12.10
C ILE A 412 -7.10 -16.57 -13.05
N ARG A 413 -8.41 -16.68 -12.75
CA ARG A 413 -9.46 -15.96 -13.48
C ARG A 413 -9.26 -14.44 -13.47
N LEU A 414 -9.09 -13.86 -12.28
CA LEU A 414 -8.87 -12.41 -12.16
C LEU A 414 -7.62 -11.96 -12.91
N LEU A 415 -6.59 -12.80 -12.86
CA LEU A 415 -5.37 -12.62 -13.61
C LEU A 415 -5.66 -12.71 -15.12
N THR A 416 -6.13 -13.81 -15.69
CA THR A 416 -6.47 -13.91 -17.13
C THR A 416 -7.30 -12.73 -17.64
N PHE A 417 -8.26 -12.22 -16.86
CA PHE A 417 -8.98 -10.97 -17.20
C PHE A 417 -8.01 -9.80 -17.38
N ALA A 418 -7.11 -9.56 -16.42
CA ALA A 418 -6.13 -8.48 -16.48
C ALA A 418 -5.18 -8.63 -17.69
N SER A 419 -4.77 -9.85 -18.05
CA SER A 419 -3.96 -10.10 -19.26
C SER A 419 -4.74 -9.77 -20.53
N LEU A 420 -6.00 -10.20 -20.61
CA LEU A 420 -6.88 -9.88 -21.73
C LEU A 420 -7.08 -8.36 -21.88
N ALA A 421 -7.26 -7.66 -20.76
CA ALA A 421 -7.38 -6.21 -20.74
C ALA A 421 -6.09 -5.48 -21.13
N ALA A 422 -4.93 -6.05 -20.81
CA ALA A 422 -3.63 -5.49 -21.19
C ALA A 422 -3.30 -5.71 -22.68
N GLY A 423 -3.75 -6.84 -23.24
CA GLY A 423 -3.54 -7.21 -24.64
C GLY A 423 -4.47 -6.55 -25.64
N THR A 424 -5.55 -5.90 -25.18
CA THR A 424 -6.58 -5.32 -26.07
C THR A 424 -6.21 -3.89 -26.49
N PRO A 425 -5.91 -3.62 -27.78
CA PRO A 425 -5.45 -2.31 -28.23
C PRO A 425 -6.54 -1.24 -28.22
N ASN A 426 -7.79 -1.62 -28.48
CA ASN A 426 -8.93 -0.69 -28.60
C ASN A 426 -9.53 -0.29 -27.25
N ARG A 427 -8.97 -0.78 -26.13
CA ARG A 427 -9.51 -0.55 -24.77
C ARG A 427 -11.00 -0.91 -24.61
N GLU A 428 -11.50 -1.77 -25.47
CA GLU A 428 -12.88 -2.25 -25.48
C GLU A 428 -12.87 -3.77 -25.58
N ILE A 429 -13.42 -4.44 -24.57
CA ILE A 429 -13.46 -5.91 -24.52
C ILE A 429 -14.92 -6.36 -24.56
N PRO A 430 -15.37 -7.06 -25.61
CA PRO A 430 -16.69 -7.66 -25.66
C PRO A 430 -16.88 -8.72 -24.57
N TYR A 431 -18.08 -8.81 -24.01
CA TYR A 431 -18.41 -9.80 -22.97
C TYR A 431 -18.19 -11.24 -23.45
N ALA A 432 -18.43 -11.53 -24.73
CA ALA A 432 -18.20 -12.85 -25.31
C ALA A 432 -16.73 -13.29 -25.20
N ASN A 433 -15.79 -12.36 -25.38
CA ASN A 433 -14.36 -12.65 -25.25
C ASN A 433 -13.98 -12.90 -23.79
N ILE A 434 -14.56 -12.13 -22.86
CA ILE A 434 -14.35 -12.29 -21.41
C ILE A 434 -14.91 -13.65 -20.94
N ALA A 435 -16.14 -13.98 -21.33
CA ALA A 435 -16.79 -15.24 -20.98
C ALA A 435 -16.01 -16.45 -21.49
N LYS A 436 -15.48 -16.37 -22.73
CA LYS A 436 -14.63 -17.41 -23.30
C LYS A 436 -13.31 -17.56 -22.54
N ALA A 437 -12.60 -16.46 -22.29
CA ALA A 437 -11.29 -16.50 -21.62
C ALA A 437 -11.37 -17.00 -20.17
N LEU A 438 -12.45 -16.68 -19.46
CA LEU A 438 -12.65 -17.08 -18.06
C LEU A 438 -13.39 -18.41 -17.90
N GLN A 439 -13.92 -18.94 -19.01
CA GLN A 439 -14.78 -20.13 -19.06
C GLN A 439 -15.97 -20.03 -18.08
N ILE A 440 -16.70 -18.92 -18.18
CA ILE A 440 -17.87 -18.62 -17.33
C ILE A 440 -19.10 -18.33 -18.18
N PRO A 441 -20.32 -18.48 -17.63
CA PRO A 441 -21.54 -17.99 -18.26
C PRO A 441 -21.47 -16.49 -18.55
N SER A 442 -22.11 -16.03 -19.63
CA SER A 442 -22.15 -14.62 -19.99
C SER A 442 -22.81 -13.73 -18.93
N GLU A 443 -23.69 -14.30 -18.11
CA GLU A 443 -24.40 -13.62 -17.01
C GLU A 443 -23.45 -13.22 -15.87
N ASP A 444 -22.41 -14.01 -15.63
CA ASP A 444 -21.48 -13.79 -14.51
C ASP A 444 -20.37 -12.78 -14.85
N VAL A 445 -20.21 -12.41 -16.14
CA VAL A 445 -19.14 -11.52 -16.60
C VAL A 445 -19.12 -10.19 -15.82
N GLU A 446 -20.29 -9.67 -15.46
CA GLU A 446 -20.41 -8.41 -14.73
C GLU A 446 -19.87 -8.52 -13.30
N MET A 447 -20.15 -9.64 -12.61
CA MET A 447 -19.63 -9.92 -11.28
C MET A 447 -18.10 -10.02 -11.29
N TRP A 448 -17.55 -10.73 -12.29
CA TRP A 448 -16.10 -10.85 -12.45
C TRP A 448 -15.44 -9.52 -12.81
N ALA A 449 -16.06 -8.71 -13.66
CA ALA A 449 -15.56 -7.37 -13.98
C ALA A 449 -15.50 -6.48 -12.73
N ILE A 450 -16.52 -6.55 -11.86
CA ILE A 450 -16.53 -5.82 -10.57
C ILE A 450 -15.41 -6.31 -9.65
N ASP A 451 -15.20 -7.62 -9.56
CA ASP A 451 -14.16 -8.22 -8.71
C ASP A 451 -12.75 -7.86 -9.17
N VAL A 452 -12.49 -7.84 -10.48
CA VAL A 452 -11.20 -7.42 -11.05
C VAL A 452 -10.92 -5.94 -10.78
N VAL A 453 -11.96 -5.09 -10.87
CA VAL A 453 -11.84 -3.66 -10.53
C VAL A 453 -11.60 -3.47 -9.02
N ARG A 454 -12.28 -4.25 -8.18
CA ARG A 454 -12.06 -4.23 -6.72
C ARG A 454 -10.64 -4.69 -6.35
N ALA A 455 -10.12 -5.68 -7.07
CA ALA A 455 -8.75 -6.16 -6.95
C ALA A 455 -7.70 -5.15 -7.47
N LYS A 456 -8.12 -4.02 -8.07
CA LYS A 456 -7.26 -2.98 -8.66
C LYS A 456 -6.34 -3.49 -9.79
N LEU A 457 -6.70 -4.60 -10.43
CA LEU A 457 -5.96 -5.14 -11.57
C LEU A 457 -6.31 -4.38 -12.85
N VAL A 458 -7.55 -3.93 -12.97
CA VAL A 458 -8.05 -3.15 -14.11
C VAL A 458 -8.95 -2.02 -13.61
N GLU A 459 -8.84 -0.84 -14.23
CA GLU A 459 -9.78 0.27 -14.03
C GLU A 459 -10.55 0.45 -15.33
N GLY A 460 -11.88 0.52 -15.24
CA GLY A 460 -12.72 0.61 -16.43
C GLY A 460 -14.18 0.89 -16.11
N ARG A 461 -14.99 0.94 -17.17
CA ARG A 461 -16.44 1.12 -17.10
C ARG A 461 -17.15 0.00 -17.84
N LEU A 462 -18.26 -0.45 -17.26
CA LEU A 462 -19.09 -1.49 -17.84
C LEU A 462 -20.20 -0.84 -18.70
N SER A 463 -20.33 -1.27 -19.95
CA SER A 463 -21.45 -0.87 -20.85
C SER A 463 -22.37 -2.06 -21.07
N GLN A 464 -23.36 -2.21 -20.20
CA GLN A 464 -24.30 -3.35 -20.26
C GLN A 464 -25.14 -3.36 -21.55
N GLN A 465 -25.54 -2.19 -22.06
CA GLN A 465 -26.32 -2.11 -23.31
C GLN A 465 -25.53 -2.58 -24.52
N GLN A 466 -24.22 -2.30 -24.56
CA GLN A 466 -23.34 -2.68 -25.66
C GLN A 466 -22.67 -4.04 -25.44
N GLN A 467 -22.79 -4.61 -24.24
CA GLN A 467 -22.09 -5.84 -23.82
C GLN A 467 -20.57 -5.72 -23.98
N VAL A 468 -20.02 -4.56 -23.57
CA VAL A 468 -18.59 -4.24 -23.68
C VAL A 468 -18.07 -3.68 -22.36
N PHE A 469 -16.84 -4.09 -21.99
CA PHE A 469 -16.07 -3.50 -20.92
C PHE A 469 -15.05 -2.50 -21.48
N LEU A 470 -15.17 -1.23 -21.08
CA LEU A 470 -14.30 -0.13 -21.48
C LEU A 470 -13.13 -0.02 -20.49
N VAL A 471 -11.93 -0.28 -20.96
CA VAL A 471 -10.69 -0.25 -20.16
C VAL A 471 -10.13 1.16 -20.12
N HIS A 472 -9.87 1.70 -18.93
CA HIS A 472 -9.16 2.96 -18.76
C HIS A 472 -7.67 2.75 -18.47
N ARG A 473 -7.38 1.82 -17.56
CA ARG A 473 -6.03 1.48 -17.11
C ARG A 473 -5.98 -0.01 -16.78
N THR A 474 -4.83 -0.63 -17.05
CA THR A 474 -4.57 -2.03 -16.70
C THR A 474 -3.23 -2.14 -15.99
N THR A 475 -3.16 -3.01 -14.99
CA THR A 475 -1.91 -3.42 -14.35
C THR A 475 -1.31 -4.57 -15.14
N TYR A 476 -0.07 -4.40 -15.63
CA TYR A 476 0.65 -5.46 -16.31
C TYR A 476 1.23 -6.43 -15.28
N ARG A 477 1.00 -7.74 -15.45
CA ARG A 477 1.60 -8.77 -14.59
C ARG A 477 3.11 -8.86 -14.77
N VAL A 478 3.54 -8.90 -16.02
CA VAL A 478 4.97 -8.91 -16.38
C VAL A 478 5.26 -7.72 -17.28
N PHE A 479 6.28 -6.96 -16.89
CA PHE A 479 6.72 -5.78 -17.62
C PHE A 479 8.03 -6.10 -18.34
N THR A 480 7.95 -6.49 -19.61
CA THR A 480 9.11 -6.87 -20.42
C THR A 480 9.70 -5.69 -21.18
N ALA A 481 10.84 -5.91 -21.84
CA ALA A 481 11.50 -4.92 -22.70
C ALA A 481 10.59 -4.38 -23.82
N LYS A 482 9.58 -5.14 -24.27
CA LYS A 482 8.61 -4.66 -25.27
C LYS A 482 7.77 -3.52 -24.72
N GLN A 483 7.24 -3.66 -23.51
CA GLN A 483 6.46 -2.61 -22.84
C GLN A 483 7.32 -1.40 -22.49
N TRP A 484 8.58 -1.59 -22.10
CA TRP A 484 9.54 -0.49 -21.91
C TRP A 484 9.75 0.34 -23.18
N ARG A 485 9.89 -0.32 -24.33
CA ARG A 485 10.07 0.35 -25.62
C ARG A 485 8.82 1.12 -26.04
N GLU A 486 7.64 0.52 -25.85
CA GLU A 486 6.38 1.21 -26.13
C GLU A 486 6.19 2.44 -25.23
N LEU A 487 6.50 2.31 -23.93
CA LEU A 487 6.45 3.43 -22.99
C LEU A 487 7.43 4.53 -23.40
N GLY A 488 8.67 4.19 -23.77
CA GLY A 488 9.65 5.15 -24.27
C GLY A 488 9.13 5.92 -25.48
N THR A 489 8.55 5.21 -26.45
CA THR A 489 7.97 5.83 -27.65
C THR A 489 6.82 6.81 -27.30
N ARG A 490 5.94 6.43 -26.37
CA ARG A 490 4.85 7.30 -25.90
C ARG A 490 5.41 8.53 -25.16
N VAL A 491 6.42 8.36 -24.32
CA VAL A 491 7.07 9.48 -23.61
C VAL A 491 7.73 10.45 -24.58
N ASP A 492 8.39 9.95 -25.63
CA ASP A 492 9.00 10.79 -26.67
C ASP A 492 7.94 11.58 -27.48
N GLN A 493 6.80 10.95 -27.78
CA GLN A 493 5.66 11.63 -28.38
C GLN A 493 5.13 12.74 -27.46
N TYR A 494 4.95 12.44 -26.16
CA TYR A 494 4.53 13.43 -25.17
C TYR A 494 5.52 14.59 -25.05
N LYS A 495 6.83 14.30 -25.03
CA LYS A 495 7.88 15.32 -25.03
C LYS A 495 7.75 16.23 -26.24
N THR A 496 7.58 15.63 -27.43
CA THR A 496 7.39 16.38 -28.68
C THR A 496 6.14 17.28 -28.63
N ILE A 497 5.04 16.81 -28.02
CA ILE A 497 3.81 17.61 -27.85
C ILE A 497 4.06 18.78 -26.89
N VAL A 498 4.72 18.53 -25.77
CA VAL A 498 5.06 19.58 -24.78
C VAL A 498 5.99 20.62 -25.39
N ASP A 499 7.00 20.21 -26.15
CA ASP A 499 7.91 21.11 -26.84
C ASP A 499 7.17 21.99 -27.86
N ARG A 500 6.22 21.41 -28.61
CA ARG A 500 5.34 22.18 -29.51
C ARG A 500 4.47 23.17 -28.74
N LEU A 501 3.88 22.77 -27.61
CA LEU A 501 3.07 23.66 -26.78
C LEU A 501 3.91 24.84 -26.24
N ILE A 502 5.12 24.58 -25.77
CA ILE A 502 6.04 25.63 -25.32
C ILE A 502 6.39 26.57 -26.48
N ALA A 503 6.67 26.04 -27.67
CA ALA A 503 6.94 26.85 -28.85
C ALA A 503 5.73 27.72 -29.23
N THR A 504 4.52 27.17 -29.23
CA THR A 504 3.29 27.95 -29.50
C THR A 504 3.04 29.00 -28.44
N LEU A 505 3.31 28.71 -27.16
CA LEU A 505 3.14 29.67 -26.08
C LEU A 505 4.14 30.82 -26.21
N ARG A 506 5.42 30.53 -26.49
CA ARG A 506 6.44 31.56 -26.76
C ARG A 506 6.09 32.41 -27.97
N ASN A 507 5.63 31.79 -29.07
CA ASN A 507 5.21 32.53 -30.25
C ASN A 507 3.99 33.41 -29.95
N SER A 508 3.01 32.90 -29.20
CA SER A 508 1.84 33.69 -28.80
C SER A 508 2.21 34.88 -27.89
N GLN A 509 3.21 34.72 -27.01
CA GLN A 509 3.72 35.82 -26.18
C GLN A 509 4.38 36.90 -27.03
N LEU A 510 5.24 36.49 -27.98
CA LEU A 510 5.88 37.41 -28.92
C LEU A 510 4.87 38.11 -29.83
N ASP A 511 3.81 37.42 -30.26
CA ASP A 511 2.76 38.02 -31.08
C ASP A 511 1.91 39.02 -30.29
N VAL A 512 1.62 38.75 -29.02
CA VAL A 512 0.95 39.70 -28.12
C VAL A 512 1.82 40.92 -27.85
N GLU A 513 3.12 40.74 -27.63
CA GLU A 513 4.06 41.86 -27.47
C GLU A 513 4.14 42.72 -28.74
N LYS A 514 4.27 42.09 -29.91
CA LYS A 514 4.24 42.80 -31.20
C LYS A 514 2.92 43.51 -31.46
N GLN A 515 1.78 42.92 -31.08
CA GLN A 515 0.48 43.58 -31.19
C GLN A 515 0.40 44.81 -30.29
N ARG A 516 0.86 44.70 -29.04
CA ARG A 516 0.94 45.84 -28.11
C ARG A 516 1.85 46.95 -28.64
N GLU A 517 3.02 46.60 -29.18
CA GLU A 517 3.94 47.57 -29.78
C GLU A 517 3.32 48.27 -30.99
N ARG A 518 2.60 47.54 -31.85
CA ARG A 518 1.89 48.12 -33.00
C ARG A 518 0.76 49.05 -32.57
N GLU A 519 -0.03 48.65 -31.58
CA GLU A 519 -1.10 49.48 -31.01
C GLU A 519 -0.52 50.75 -30.38
N GLN A 520 0.60 50.66 -29.65
CA GLN A 520 1.31 51.81 -29.10
C GLN A 520 1.83 52.74 -30.20
N GLN A 521 2.47 52.20 -31.25
CA GLN A 521 2.95 52.99 -32.38
C GLN A 521 1.81 53.64 -33.16
N GLU A 522 0.65 52.98 -33.30
CA GLU A 522 -0.52 53.59 -33.92
C GLU A 522 -1.10 54.72 -33.06
N VAL A 523 -1.15 54.54 -31.74
CA VAL A 523 -1.60 55.57 -30.80
C VAL A 523 -0.64 56.76 -30.82
N GLU A 524 0.67 56.53 -30.79
CA GLU A 524 1.69 57.58 -30.91
C GLU A 524 1.62 58.30 -32.26
N ARG A 525 1.44 57.58 -33.38
CA ARG A 525 1.21 58.21 -34.69
C ARG A 525 -0.05 59.06 -34.71
N LYS A 526 -1.15 58.59 -34.11
CA LYS A 526 -2.41 59.36 -33.99
C LYS A 526 -2.22 60.61 -33.13
N MET A 527 -1.46 60.53 -32.03
CA MET A 527 -1.12 61.69 -31.20
C MET A 527 -0.19 62.68 -31.94
N ALA A 528 0.81 62.19 -32.67
CA ALA A 528 1.72 63.03 -33.45
C ALA A 528 1.01 63.75 -34.61
N ASN A 529 0.09 63.07 -35.31
CA ASN A 529 -0.70 63.69 -36.38
C ASN A 529 -1.71 64.72 -35.85
N ALA A 530 -2.28 64.50 -34.66
CA ALA A 530 -3.13 65.47 -33.99
C ALA A 530 -2.36 66.74 -33.54
N GLY A 531 -1.05 66.63 -33.30
CA GLY A 531 -0.18 67.78 -33.01
C GLY A 531 0.22 68.62 -34.23
N ILE A 532 0.07 68.10 -35.45
CA ILE A 532 0.42 68.80 -36.71
C ILE A 532 -0.78 69.54 -37.31
N SER A 533 -2.02 69.14 -37.00
CA SER A 533 -3.24 69.75 -37.54
C SER A 533 -3.57 71.14 -36.98
N ASP A 534 -2.86 71.63 -35.97
CA ASP A 534 -3.16 72.93 -35.32
C ASP A 534 -2.35 74.13 -35.89
N ARG A 535 -1.73 73.99 -37.08
CA ARG A 535 -0.93 75.06 -37.72
C ARG A 535 -1.23 75.40 -39.18
N HIS A 536 -2.29 74.89 -39.80
CA HIS A 536 -2.68 75.38 -41.13
C HIS A 536 -4.21 75.45 -41.30
N GLY A 537 -4.78 76.53 -40.76
CA GLY A 537 -6.12 76.98 -41.08
C GLY A 537 -6.12 77.97 -42.24
N GLY A 538 -6.78 77.59 -43.35
CA GLY A 538 -7.35 78.50 -44.33
C GLY A 538 -6.64 78.52 -45.69
N ASP A 539 -7.28 77.99 -46.74
CA ASP A 539 -8.03 78.83 -47.68
C ASP A 539 -8.90 77.99 -48.65
N ARG A 540 -9.95 78.63 -49.15
CA ARG A 540 -11.06 78.15 -49.97
C ARG A 540 -10.66 77.82 -51.42
N ARG A 541 -11.38 76.89 -52.08
CA ARG A 541 -12.35 77.17 -53.19
C ARG A 541 -12.60 75.97 -54.13
N ARG A 542 -13.91 75.78 -54.39
CA ARG A 542 -14.58 75.46 -55.67
C ARG A 542 -14.21 74.18 -56.44
N GLN A 543 -15.18 73.27 -56.47
CA GLN A 543 -15.45 72.38 -57.60
C GLN A 543 -15.60 73.17 -58.92
N PRO A 544 -15.29 72.52 -60.06
CA PRO A 544 -16.31 72.40 -61.09
C PRO A 544 -16.48 70.97 -61.63
N GLN A 545 -17.63 70.77 -62.28
CA GLN A 545 -18.21 69.54 -62.81
C GLN A 545 -17.38 68.85 -63.92
N LYS A 546 -17.66 67.54 -64.05
CA LYS A 546 -17.34 66.62 -65.15
C LYS A 546 -17.52 67.21 -66.57
N PRO A 547 -16.90 66.56 -67.56
CA PRO A 547 -17.75 65.90 -68.56
C PRO A 547 -17.40 64.41 -68.74
N ARG A 548 -18.44 63.64 -69.11
CA ARG A 548 -18.32 62.34 -69.77
C ARG A 548 -17.92 62.59 -71.22
N THR A 549 -17.02 61.77 -71.75
CA THR A 549 -17.10 61.30 -73.14
C THR A 549 -16.61 59.88 -73.21
N ASP A 550 -17.37 59.11 -73.97
CA ASP A 550 -17.16 57.73 -74.36
C ASP A 550 -15.97 57.65 -75.34
N GLU A 551 -15.07 56.68 -75.12
CA GLU A 551 -14.37 56.00 -76.20
C GLU A 551 -14.48 54.50 -75.93
N ASP A 552 -15.04 53.84 -76.95
CA ASP A 552 -15.33 52.42 -77.09
C ASP A 552 -14.08 51.57 -77.40
N ASP A 553 -14.31 50.25 -77.32
CA ASP A 553 -13.54 49.07 -77.75
C ASP A 553 -12.57 48.38 -76.77
#